data_AF-X1H665-F1
#
_entry.id   AF-X1H665-F1
#
_cell.length_a   1.000
_cell.length_b   1.000
_cell.length_c   1.000
_cell.angle_alpha   90.00
_cell.angle_beta   90.00
_cell.angle_gamma   90.00
#
_symmetry.space_group_name_H-M   'P 1'
#
loop_
_entity.id
_entity.type
_entity.pdbx_description
1 polymer ?
#
loop_
_entity_poly.entity_id
_entity_poly.type
_entity_poly.pdbx_seq_one_letter_code
_entity_poly.pdbx_strand_id
1 'polypeptide(L)' 'VTRVRLTNNMEVTAYIPGIGHNLQEHSIVLLRGGRVKDLPGVRYHIVRGVMDTTGVENRMQGRSRYGSKRPKKTSK' A
#
# COMPACT_ATOMS: atom_id res chain seq x y z
N VAL A 1 6.96 7.17 1.42
CA VAL A 1 5.74 8.02 1.48
C VAL A 1 5.42 8.49 0.07
N THR A 2 4.16 8.78 -0.26
CA THR A 2 3.79 9.36 -1.57
C THR A 2 2.86 10.54 -1.37
N ARG A 3 2.87 11.48 -2.33
CA ARG A 3 1.80 12.45 -2.47
C ARG A 3 0.74 11.87 -3.39
N VAL A 4 -0.52 11.94 -2.96
CA VAL A 4 -1.66 11.44 -3.71
C VAL A 4 -2.68 12.56 -3.85
N ARG A 5 -3.20 12.74 -5.05
CA ARG A 5 -4.37 13.58 -5.29
C ARG A 5 -5.61 12.70 -5.18
N LEU A 6 -6.46 13.03 -4.22
CA LEU A 6 -7.76 12.38 -4.05
C LEU A 6 -8.73 12.78 -5.16
N THR A 7 -9.78 12.00 -5.32
CA THR A 7 -10.89 12.30 -6.25
C THR A 7 -11.59 13.61 -5.92
N ASN A 8 -11.53 14.08 -4.67
CA ASN A 8 -12.05 15.38 -4.23
C ASN A 8 -11.05 16.54 -4.43
N ASN A 9 -10.03 16.36 -5.29
CA ASN A 9 -8.97 17.33 -5.58
C ASN A 9 -8.04 17.71 -4.40
N MET A 10 -8.19 17.09 -3.24
CA MET A 10 -7.26 17.32 -2.12
C MET A 10 -5.97 16.54 -2.30
N GLU A 11 -4.85 17.21 -2.08
CA GLU A 11 -3.54 16.56 -2.03
C GLU A 11 -3.23 16.09 -0.62
N VAL A 12 -2.84 14.83 -0.49
CA VAL A 12 -2.62 14.17 0.78
C VAL A 12 -1.34 13.36 0.74
N THR A 13 -0.58 13.42 1.83
CA THR A 13 0.60 12.57 2.01
C THR A 13 0.19 11.24 2.63
N ALA A 14 0.53 10.15 1.94
CA ALA A 14 0.20 8.80 2.33
C ALA A 14 1.44 7.94 2.60
N TYR A 15 1.29 7.01 3.54
CA TYR A 15 2.31 6.02 3.86
C TYR A 15 2.13 4.77 2.99
N ILE A 16 3.22 4.26 2.42
CA ILE A 16 3.24 2.96 1.76
C ILE A 16 3.70 1.92 2.79
N PRO A 17 2.85 0.95 3.15
CA PRO A 17 3.24 -0.09 4.09
C PRO A 17 4.03 -1.22 3.41
N GLY A 18 5.08 -1.67 4.08
CA GLY A 18 5.90 -2.82 3.65
C GLY A 18 7.22 -2.41 3.01
N ILE A 19 7.93 -3.40 2.46
CA ILE A 19 9.23 -3.23 1.81
C ILE A 19 9.01 -3.35 0.31
N GLY A 20 9.52 -2.36 -0.46
CA GLY A 20 9.40 -2.32 -1.91
C GLY A 20 8.01 -1.91 -2.41
N HIS A 21 7.99 -1.06 -3.43
CA HIS A 21 6.77 -0.66 -4.14
C HIS A 21 7.08 -0.34 -5.60
N ASN A 22 6.12 -0.59 -6.48
CA ASN A 22 6.22 -0.33 -7.92
C ASN A 22 5.31 0.85 -8.35
N LEU A 23 5.13 1.85 -7.48
CA LEU A 23 4.26 2.99 -7.83
C LEU A 23 5.04 3.99 -8.66
N GLN A 24 4.42 4.42 -9.75
CA GLN A 24 4.95 5.43 -10.65
C GLN A 24 4.06 6.68 -10.58
N GLU A 25 4.45 7.73 -11.29
CA GLU A 25 3.59 8.87 -11.50
C GLU A 25 2.28 8.43 -12.18
N HIS A 26 1.17 9.07 -11.81
CA HIS A 26 -0.19 8.76 -12.30
C HIS A 26 -0.76 7.37 -11.93
N SER A 27 -0.06 6.55 -11.13
CA SER A 27 -0.62 5.31 -10.62
C SER A 27 -1.84 5.57 -9.73
N ILE A 28 -2.90 4.79 -9.93
CA ILE A 28 -4.15 4.90 -9.18
C ILE A 28 -4.03 4.02 -7.93
N VAL A 29 -4.29 4.62 -6.76
CA VAL A 29 -4.12 3.97 -5.47
C VAL A 29 -5.36 4.12 -4.59
N LEU A 30 -5.61 3.11 -3.76
CA LEU A 30 -6.64 3.16 -2.73
C LEU A 30 -6.04 3.54 -1.39
N LEU A 31 -6.66 4.52 -0.72
CA LEU A 31 -6.23 5.02 0.58
C LEU A 31 -7.09 4.47 1.71
N ARG A 32 -6.46 4.22 2.86
CA ARG A 32 -7.07 3.84 4.12
C ARG A 32 -6.69 4.87 5.19
N GLY A 33 -7.62 5.16 6.11
CA GLY A 33 -7.29 5.91 7.32
C GLY A 33 -6.24 5.19 8.18
N GLY A 34 -5.30 5.96 8.71
CA GLY A 34 -4.32 5.47 9.69
C GLY A 34 -3.21 6.48 9.87
N ARG A 35 -2.99 6.92 11.12
CA ARG A 35 -1.88 7.79 11.45
C ARG A 35 -0.62 6.96 11.65
N VAL A 36 0.45 7.32 10.94
CA VAL A 36 1.79 6.86 11.30
C VAL A 36 2.26 7.73 12.46
N LYS A 37 2.57 7.11 13.61
CA LYS A 37 2.93 7.85 14.82
C LYS A 37 4.18 8.71 14.62
N ASP A 38 5.13 8.19 13.85
CA ASP A 38 6.47 8.76 13.70
C ASP A 38 6.53 9.88 12.65
N LEU A 39 5.53 9.98 11.77
CA LEU A 39 5.53 10.92 10.65
C LEU A 39 4.43 11.98 10.82
N PRO A 40 4.78 13.25 11.11
CA PRO A 40 3.80 14.32 11.18
C PRO A 40 3.18 14.56 9.80
N GLY A 41 1.86 14.77 9.76
CA GLY A 41 1.11 15.00 8.51
C GLY A 41 0.73 13.74 7.74
N VAL A 42 1.24 12.55 8.07
CA VAL A 42 0.90 11.30 7.40
C VAL A 42 -0.24 10.59 8.13
N ARG A 43 -1.47 10.88 7.69
CA ARG A 43 -2.72 10.39 8.30
C ARG A 43 -3.39 9.25 7.53
N TYR A 44 -2.79 8.84 6.41
CA TYR A 44 -3.34 7.83 5.53
C TYR A 44 -2.29 6.80 5.16
N HIS A 45 -2.75 5.56 4.97
CA HIS A 45 -1.96 4.45 4.44
C HIS A 45 -2.51 4.04 3.08
N ILE A 46 -1.63 3.64 2.17
CA ILE A 46 -2.03 3.00 0.92
C ILE A 46 -2.38 1.54 1.20
N VAL A 47 -3.53 1.09 0.69
CA VAL A 47 -3.92 -0.33 0.70
C VAL A 47 -3.10 -1.05 -0.36
N ARG A 48 -2.50 -2.20 -0.01
CA ARG A 48 -1.69 -3.01 -0.94
C ARG A 48 -2.53 -4.10 -1.59
N GLY A 49 -2.22 -4.44 -2.83
CA GLY A 49 -2.88 -5.52 -3.58
C GLY A 49 -4.21 -5.09 -4.22
N VAL A 50 -4.42 -3.77 -4.37
CA VAL A 50 -5.63 -3.17 -4.96
C VAL A 50 -5.20 -2.08 -5.95
N MET A 51 -5.90 -1.97 -7.09
CA MET A 51 -5.53 -1.08 -8.21
C MET A 51 -4.08 -1.33 -8.65
N ASP A 52 -3.28 -0.29 -8.83
CA ASP A 52 -1.90 -0.39 -9.32
C ASP A 52 -0.89 -0.74 -8.21
N THR A 53 -1.35 -0.89 -6.97
CA THR A 53 -0.49 -1.26 -5.84
C THR A 53 -0.25 -2.77 -5.82
N THR A 54 0.97 -3.19 -6.13
CA THR A 54 1.36 -4.60 -6.02
C THR A 54 1.44 -5.06 -4.56
N GLY A 55 1.31 -6.36 -4.31
CA GLY A 55 1.55 -6.92 -2.97
C GLY A 55 3.02 -6.81 -2.56
N VAL A 56 3.35 -7.09 -1.30
CA VAL A 56 4.76 -7.25 -0.89
C VAL A 56 5.23 -8.65 -1.28
N GLU A 57 6.36 -8.73 -1.97
CA GLU A 57 6.96 -9.99 -2.42
C GLU A 57 7.44 -10.85 -1.24
N ASN A 58 7.38 -12.18 -1.40
CA ASN A 58 7.88 -13.17 -0.44
C ASN A 58 7.36 -13.04 1.01
N ARG A 59 6.27 -12.29 1.23
CA ARG A 59 5.68 -12.10 2.56
C ARG A 59 4.89 -13.34 3.00
N MET A 60 5.44 -14.12 3.92
CA MET A 60 4.76 -15.32 4.46
C MET A 60 3.82 -15.02 5.64
N GLN A 61 4.07 -13.96 6.42
CA GLN A 61 3.28 -13.58 7.60
C GLN A 61 2.57 -12.23 7.43
N GLY A 62 1.36 -12.10 7.99
CA GLY A 62 0.57 -10.87 7.90
C GLY A 62 0.12 -10.50 6.48
N ARG A 63 0.07 -11.49 5.59
CA ARG A 63 -0.16 -11.36 4.14
C ARG A 63 -1.39 -10.54 3.74
N SER A 64 -2.46 -10.61 4.54
CA SER A 64 -3.71 -9.87 4.29
C SER A 64 -3.54 -8.36 4.34
N ARG A 65 -2.62 -7.85 5.16
CA ARG A 65 -2.35 -6.41 5.28
C ARG A 65 -1.49 -5.87 4.13
N TYR A 66 -0.71 -6.73 3.48
CA TYR A 66 0.28 -6.36 2.47
C TYR A 66 -0.06 -6.85 1.06
N GLY A 67 -1.28 -7.37 0.85
CA GLY A 67 -1.76 -7.80 -0.46
C GLY A 67 -1.05 -9.04 -1.03
N SER A 68 -0.40 -9.83 -0.19
CA SER A 68 0.35 -11.01 -0.64
C SER A 68 -0.56 -12.25 -0.67
N LYS A 69 -0.62 -12.95 -1.81
CA LYS A 69 -1.43 -14.18 -1.92
C LYS A 69 -0.77 -15.34 -1.17
N ARG A 70 -1.58 -16.29 -0.70
CA ARG A 70 -1.06 -17.53 -0.11
C ARG A 70 -0.34 -18.33 -1.20
N PRO A 71 0.94 -18.70 -1.01
CA PRO A 71 1.62 -19.57 -1.97
C PRO A 71 0.88 -20.91 -1.99
N LYS A 72 0.59 -21.40 -3.20
CA LYS A 72 0.07 -22.76 -3.36
C LYS A 72 1.18 -23.72 -2.97
N LYS A 73 0.91 -24.63 -2.03
CA LYS A 73 1.78 -25.79 -1.82
C LYS A 73 1.61 -26.66 -3.05
N THR A 74 2.59 -26.70 -3.94
CA THR A 74 2.64 -27.75 -4.95
C THR A 74 2.84 -29.04 -4.18
N SER A 75 1.80 -29.88 -4.12
CA SER A 75 1.96 -31.26 -3.68
C SER A 75 2.83 -31.95 -4.73
N LYS A 76 4.12 -32.05 -4.45
CA LYS A 76 4.96 -33.09 -5.01
C LYS A 76 5.08 -34.18 -3.96
#